data_AF-A0A3N5SJB0-F1
#
_entry.id   AF-A0A3N5SJB0-F1
#
_cell.length_a   1.000
_cell.length_b   1.000
_cell.length_c   1.000
_cell.angle_alpha   90.00
_cell.angle_beta   90.00
_cell.angle_gamma   90.00
#
_symmetry.space_group_name_H-M   'P 1'
#
loop_
_entity.id
_entity.type
_entity.pdbx_description
1 polymer ?
#
loop_
_entity_poly.entity_id
_entity_poly.type
_entity_poly.pdbx_seq_one_letter_code
_entity_poly.pdbx_strand_id
1 'polypeptide(L)'
;MAHILYLTNFPPDATEEDLRALLAESGDTASLQMDTEERTGMPYALVEMVSEKVATKVHRSLNGYRLGDHYLAVSYPDVDPKELTAKQRKAVEDIVAQLEETDEVPLRQIDAMARLCGMPFIEALVK
;
A
#
# COMPACT_ATOMS: atom_id res chain seq x y z
N MET A 1 5.19 6.31 13.88
CA MET A 1 4.75 5.85 12.55
C MET A 1 3.44 5.12 12.78
N ALA A 2 2.38 5.51 12.10
CA ALA A 2 1.11 4.77 12.20
C ALA A 2 1.25 3.45 11.45
N HIS A 3 0.86 2.33 12.08
CA HIS A 3 0.95 1.00 11.48
C HIS A 3 -0.42 0.62 10.92
N ILE A 4 -0.77 1.24 9.79
CA ILE A 4 -2.06 1.05 9.15
C ILE A 4 -2.01 -0.22 8.29
N LEU A 5 -3.08 -1.02 8.33
CA LEU A 5 -3.33 -2.16 7.46
C LEU A 5 -4.59 -1.90 6.65
N TYR A 6 -4.59 -2.37 5.42
CA TYR A 6 -5.73 -2.35 4.51
C TYR A 6 -6.32 -3.76 4.43
N LEU A 7 -7.58 -3.91 4.82
CA LEU A 7 -8.31 -5.17 4.74
C LEU A 7 -9.35 -5.07 3.62
N THR A 8 -9.41 -6.08 2.76
CA THR A 8 -10.33 -6.15 1.63
C THR A 8 -10.85 -7.58 1.44
N ASN A 9 -11.82 -7.73 0.55
CA ASN A 9 -12.42 -9.02 0.19
C ASN A 9 -13.03 -9.77 1.38
N PHE A 10 -13.68 -9.04 2.28
CA PHE A 10 -14.57 -9.63 3.28
C PHE A 10 -16.02 -9.65 2.76
N PRO A 11 -16.88 -10.51 3.32
CA PRO A 11 -18.28 -10.60 2.94
C PRO A 11 -19.00 -9.24 3.09
N PRO A 12 -19.95 -8.90 2.20
CA PRO A 12 -20.66 -7.62 2.25
C PRO A 12 -21.58 -7.46 3.47
N ASP A 13 -21.92 -8.57 4.13
CA ASP A 13 -22.67 -8.64 5.38
C ASP A 13 -21.78 -8.57 6.62
N ALA A 14 -20.45 -8.59 6.47
CA ALA A 14 -19.53 -8.49 7.60
C ALA A 14 -19.62 -7.10 8.24
N THR A 15 -19.72 -7.07 9.56
CA THR A 15 -19.81 -5.84 10.34
C THR A 15 -18.44 -5.42 10.90
N GLU A 16 -18.35 -4.17 11.36
CA GLU A 16 -17.16 -3.69 12.07
C GLU A 16 -16.85 -4.53 13.32
N GLU A 17 -17.87 -5.01 14.01
CA GLU A 17 -17.71 -5.86 15.19
C GLU A 17 -17.09 -7.22 14.83
N ASP A 18 -17.46 -7.82 13.69
CA ASP A 18 -16.90 -9.08 13.21
C ASP A 18 -15.40 -8.94 12.90
N LEU A 19 -15.03 -7.88 12.19
CA LEU A 19 -13.62 -7.59 11.88
C LEU A 19 -12.83 -7.30 13.16
N ARG A 20 -13.41 -6.55 14.10
CA ARG A 20 -12.79 -6.25 15.39
C ARG A 20 -12.56 -7.52 16.22
N ALA A 21 -13.50 -8.47 16.21
CA ALA A 21 -13.36 -9.76 16.88
C ALA A 21 -12.21 -10.60 16.29
N LEU A 22 -12.10 -10.65 14.95
CA LEU A 22 -11.00 -11.35 14.25
C LEU A 22 -9.64 -10.72 14.55
N LEU A 23 -9.60 -9.40 14.58
CA LEU A 23 -8.37 -8.66 14.87
C LEU A 23 -7.92 -8.86 16.32
N ALA A 24 -8.86 -8.90 17.27
CA ALA A 24 -8.59 -9.12 18.69
C ALA A 24 -7.89 -10.46 18.98
N GLU A 25 -8.15 -11.51 18.19
CA GLU A 25 -7.43 -12.80 18.30
C GLU A 25 -5.94 -12.66 17.91
N SER A 26 -5.65 -11.78 16.96
CA SER A 26 -4.30 -11.56 16.44
C SER A 26 -3.52 -10.50 17.23
N GLY A 27 -4.19 -9.50 17.79
CA GLY A 27 -3.64 -8.55 18.77
C GLY A 27 -4.44 -7.25 18.90
N ASP A 28 -3.96 -6.32 19.73
CA ASP A 28 -4.67 -5.07 20.01
C ASP A 28 -4.66 -4.10 18.81
N THR A 29 -5.85 -3.60 18.46
CA THR A 29 -6.07 -2.56 17.44
C THR A 29 -6.29 -1.21 18.11
N ALA A 30 -5.75 -0.15 17.50
CA ALA A 30 -5.94 1.23 17.97
C ALA A 30 -7.24 1.82 17.42
N SER A 31 -7.47 1.66 16.12
CA SER A 31 -8.67 2.13 15.43
C SER A 31 -9.02 1.21 14.25
N LEU A 32 -10.30 1.18 13.89
CA LEU A 32 -10.82 0.48 12.72
C LEU A 32 -11.83 1.41 12.05
N GLN A 33 -11.70 1.59 10.74
CA GLN A 33 -12.62 2.36 9.92
C GLN A 33 -13.02 1.53 8.71
N MET A 34 -14.31 1.26 8.55
CA MET A 34 -14.87 0.60 7.36
C MET A 34 -15.45 1.63 6.43
N ASP A 35 -15.13 1.51 5.15
CA ASP A 35 -15.66 2.35 4.08
C ASP A 35 -15.86 1.50 2.82
N THR A 36 -16.52 2.07 1.82
CA THR A 36 -16.73 1.41 0.52
C THR A 36 -16.01 2.21 -0.56
N GLU A 37 -15.21 1.54 -1.39
CA GLU A 37 -14.49 2.22 -2.48
C GLU A 37 -15.51 2.68 -3.54
N GLU A 38 -15.60 3.99 -3.77
CA GLU A 38 -16.60 4.58 -4.68
C GLU A 38 -16.53 4.03 -6.12
N ARG A 39 -15.34 3.63 -6.56
CA ARG A 39 -15.10 3.15 -7.93
C ARG A 39 -15.54 1.70 -8.14
N THR A 40 -15.29 0.83 -7.17
CA THR A 40 -15.53 -0.62 -7.30
C THR A 40 -16.77 -1.07 -6.55
N GLY A 41 -17.28 -0.25 -5.62
CA GLY A 41 -18.35 -0.62 -4.70
C GLY A 41 -17.93 -1.70 -3.70
N MET A 42 -16.63 -2.05 -3.64
CA MET A 42 -16.14 -3.08 -2.74
C MET A 42 -15.89 -2.48 -1.35
N PRO A 43 -16.30 -3.17 -0.27
CA PRO A 43 -16.01 -2.72 1.07
C PRO A 43 -14.52 -2.93 1.38
N TYR A 44 -13.94 -1.98 2.10
CA TYR A 44 -12.58 -2.05 2.63
C TYR A 44 -12.56 -1.56 4.07
N ALA A 45 -11.55 -1.98 4.81
CA ALA A 45 -11.33 -1.51 6.17
C ALA A 45 -9.88 -1.04 6.35
N LEU A 46 -9.72 0.13 6.95
CA LEU A 46 -8.45 0.66 7.42
C LEU A 46 -8.33 0.34 8.91
N VAL A 47 -7.27 -0.38 9.27
CA VAL A 47 -7.02 -0.78 10.66
C VAL A 47 -5.70 -0.19 11.12
N GLU A 48 -5.74 0.63 12.15
CA GLU A 48 -4.53 1.14 12.79
C GLU A 48 -4.12 0.22 13.93
N MET A 49 -2.89 -0.29 13.85
CA MET A 49 -2.33 -1.20 14.84
C MET A 49 -1.48 -0.44 15.86
N VAL A 50 -1.49 -0.90 17.12
CA VAL A 50 -0.70 -0.30 18.21
C VAL A 50 0.82 -0.40 18.00
N SER A 51 1.29 -1.36 17.20
CA SER A 51 2.72 -1.51 16.85
C SER A 51 2.93 -2.30 15.56
N GLU A 52 4.09 -2.10 14.93
CA GLU A 52 4.52 -2.81 13.72
C GLU A 52 4.55 -4.33 13.91
N LYS A 53 4.96 -4.78 15.10
CA LYS A 53 5.04 -6.19 15.44
C LYS A 53 3.66 -6.85 15.41
N VAL A 54 2.65 -6.15 15.95
CA VAL A 54 1.27 -6.63 15.91
C VAL A 54 0.73 -6.57 14.48
N ALA A 55 1.01 -5.50 13.73
CA ALA A 55 0.62 -5.40 12.32
C ALA A 55 1.18 -6.54 11.47
N THR A 56 2.45 -6.90 11.65
CA THR A 56 3.09 -8.03 10.95
C THR A 56 2.46 -9.36 11.32
N LYS A 57 2.12 -9.56 12.60
CA LYS A 57 1.45 -10.77 13.08
C LYS A 57 0.05 -10.89 12.48
N VAL A 58 -0.72 -9.80 12.49
CA VAL A 58 -2.05 -9.72 11.88
C VAL A 58 -1.99 -10.02 10.39
N HIS A 59 -1.10 -9.35 9.66
CA HIS A 59 -0.91 -9.59 8.22
C HIS A 59 -0.60 -11.06 7.92
N ARG A 60 0.28 -11.71 8.69
CA ARG A 60 0.61 -13.13 8.48
C ARG A 60 -0.51 -14.09 8.85
N SER A 61 -1.38 -13.73 9.78
CA SER A 61 -2.41 -14.64 10.32
C SER A 61 -3.75 -14.49 9.61
N LEU A 62 -4.14 -13.26 9.27
CA LEU A 62 -5.42 -12.94 8.65
C LEU A 62 -5.36 -12.88 7.13
N ASN A 63 -4.19 -12.66 6.51
CA ASN A 63 -4.10 -12.68 5.06
C ASN A 63 -4.32 -14.11 4.52
N GLY A 64 -5.35 -14.29 3.71
CA GLY A 64 -5.83 -15.60 3.26
C GLY A 64 -6.71 -16.33 4.29
N TYR A 65 -7.10 -15.70 5.39
CA TYR A 65 -8.06 -16.27 6.32
C TYR A 65 -9.44 -16.36 5.69
N ARG A 66 -10.13 -17.48 5.89
CA ARG A 66 -11.44 -17.71 5.30
C ARG A 66 -12.55 -17.21 6.23
N LEU A 67 -13.27 -16.18 5.80
CA LEU A 67 -14.44 -15.63 6.47
C LEU A 67 -15.67 -15.88 5.59
N GLY A 68 -16.50 -16.86 5.98
CA GLY A 68 -17.57 -17.35 5.11
C GLY A 68 -17.03 -17.98 3.82
N ASP A 69 -17.49 -17.48 2.68
CA ASP A 69 -17.03 -17.88 1.33
C ASP A 69 -15.90 -16.99 0.78
N HIS A 70 -15.43 -16.04 1.57
CA HIS A 70 -14.40 -15.07 1.17
C HIS A 70 -13.05 -15.35 1.84
N TYR A 71 -11.98 -14.95 1.17
CA TYR A 71 -10.62 -14.98 1.69
C TYR A 71 -10.13 -13.55 1.93
N LEU A 72 -9.90 -13.22 3.19
CA LEU A 72 -9.47 -11.88 3.58
C LEU A 72 -8.13 -11.54 2.92
N ALA A 73 -8.06 -10.37 2.30
CA ALA A 73 -6.83 -9.82 1.78
C ALA A 73 -6.37 -8.69 2.69
N VAL A 74 -5.23 -8.89 3.36
CA VAL A 74 -4.62 -7.89 4.22
C VAL A 74 -3.36 -7.39 3.54
N SER A 75 -3.28 -6.09 3.26
CA SER A 75 -2.08 -5.45 2.73
C SER A 75 -1.63 -4.31 3.63
N TYR A 76 -0.37 -3.91 3.52
CA TYR A 76 0.02 -2.59 3.97
C TYR A 76 -0.52 -1.59 2.94
N PRO A 77 -1.10 -0.45 3.35
CA PRO A 77 -1.35 0.62 2.42
C PRO A 77 -0.01 0.93 1.75
N ASP A 78 -0.02 1.05 0.42
CA ASP A 78 1.18 1.37 -0.33
C ASP A 78 1.83 2.57 0.35
N VAL A 79 2.97 2.32 0.99
CA VAL A 79 3.77 3.37 1.58
C VAL A 79 4.04 4.29 0.39
N ASP A 80 3.60 5.55 0.48
CA ASP A 80 3.91 6.59 -0.50
C ASP A 80 5.28 6.27 -1.08
N PRO A 81 5.39 5.98 -2.39
CA PRO A 81 6.57 5.35 -2.94
C PRO A 81 7.78 6.06 -2.39
N LYS A 82 8.63 5.31 -1.66
CA LYS A 82 9.74 5.84 -0.86
C LYS A 82 10.34 7.01 -1.60
N GLU A 83 10.37 8.18 -0.97
CA GLU A 83 11.03 9.32 -1.57
C GLU A 83 12.41 8.90 -2.08
N LEU A 84 12.69 9.24 -3.33
CA LEU A 84 13.98 8.96 -3.94
C LEU A 84 15.08 9.53 -3.04
N THR A 85 16.07 8.72 -2.70
CA THR A 85 17.26 9.22 -2.00
C THR A 85 17.93 10.32 -2.85
N ALA A 86 18.72 11.20 -2.22
CA ALA A 86 19.43 12.26 -2.96
C ALA A 86 20.27 11.71 -4.14
N LYS A 87 20.82 10.50 -3.98
CA LYS A 87 21.56 9.81 -5.05
C LYS A 87 20.65 9.39 -6.20
N GLN A 88 19.45 8.89 -5.90
CA GLN A 88 18.48 8.46 -6.92
C GLN A 88 17.87 9.66 -7.64
N ARG A 89 17.58 10.76 -6.92
CA ARG A 89 17.11 12.02 -7.55
C ARG A 89 18.11 12.54 -8.57
N LYS A 90 19.38 12.62 -8.19
CA LYS A 90 20.45 13.03 -9.12
C LYS A 90 20.52 12.12 -10.35
N ALA A 91 20.40 10.81 -10.17
CA ALA A 91 20.41 9.88 -11.29
C ALA A 91 19.19 10.05 -12.22
N VAL A 92 18.01 10.37 -11.67
CA VAL A 92 16.83 10.72 -12.47
C VAL A 92 17.05 12.03 -13.24
N GLU A 93 17.62 13.06 -12.61
CA GLU A 93 17.96 14.33 -13.26
C GLU A 93 18.95 14.12 -14.42
N ASP A 94 19.99 13.30 -14.21
CA ASP A 94 20.97 12.96 -15.25
C ASP A 94 20.32 12.22 -16.44
N ILE A 95 19.31 11.38 -16.17
CA ILE A 95 18.57 10.63 -17.19
C ILE A 95 17.61 11.54 -17.96
N VAL A 96 16.89 12.40 -17.26
CA VAL A 96 16.04 13.44 -17.85
C VAL A 96 16.85 14.33 -18.79
N ALA A 97 18.05 14.76 -18.37
CA ALA A 97 18.94 15.58 -19.19
C ALA A 97 19.42 14.83 -20.44
N GLN A 98 19.67 13.53 -20.36
CA GLN A 98 20.04 12.70 -21.51
C GLN A 98 18.89 12.48 -22.49
N LEU A 99 17.66 12.41 -22.00
CA LEU A 99 16.46 12.31 -22.81
C LEU A 99 16.06 13.66 -23.45
N GLU A 100 16.76 14.75 -23.11
CA GLU A 100 16.42 16.13 -23.48
C GLU A 100 14.96 16.50 -23.15
N GLU A 101 14.41 15.86 -22.12
CA GLU A 101 13.00 16.00 -21.77
C GLU A 101 12.76 17.25 -20.94
N THR A 102 11.85 18.10 -21.39
CA THR A 102 11.50 19.38 -20.75
C THR A 102 10.03 19.48 -20.40
N ASP A 103 9.20 18.59 -20.93
CA ASP A 103 7.76 18.65 -20.75
C ASP A 103 7.36 18.14 -19.35
N GLU A 104 6.51 18.90 -18.68
CA GLU A 104 6.11 18.66 -17.28
C GLU A 104 5.50 17.27 -17.06
N VAL A 105 4.69 16.80 -18.01
CA VAL A 105 3.98 15.51 -17.89
C VAL A 105 4.96 14.33 -18.01
N PRO A 106 5.80 14.21 -19.06
CA PRO A 106 6.87 13.22 -19.12
C PRO A 106 7.79 13.21 -17.91
N LEU A 107 8.23 14.39 -17.43
CA LEU A 107 9.09 14.50 -16.24
C LEU A 107 8.46 13.86 -15.01
N ARG A 108 7.16 14.12 -14.78
CA ARG A 108 6.41 13.52 -13.67
C ARG A 108 6.30 12.00 -13.82
N GLN A 109 6.14 11.51 -15.04
CA GLN A 109 6.08 10.07 -15.30
C GLN A 109 7.43 9.40 -15.04
N ILE A 110 8.55 10.02 -15.42
CA ILE A 110 9.90 9.48 -15.16
C ILE A 110 10.17 9.41 -13.65
N ASP A 111 9.81 10.44 -12.87
CA ASP A 111 9.91 10.41 -11.40
C ASP A 111 9.03 9.30 -10.79
N ALA A 112 7.80 9.15 -11.28
CA ALA A 112 6.89 8.08 -10.85
C ALA A 112 7.44 6.69 -11.19
N MET A 113 8.00 6.51 -12.39
CA MET A 113 8.64 5.25 -12.77
C MET A 113 9.87 4.96 -11.89
N ALA A 114 10.68 5.97 -11.54
CA ALA A 114 11.82 5.78 -10.65
C ALA A 114 11.42 5.30 -9.25
N ARG A 115 10.30 5.85 -8.77
CA ARG A 115 9.67 5.54 -7.50
C ARG A 115 9.02 4.16 -7.45
N LEU A 116 8.30 3.78 -8.50
CA LEU A 116 7.48 2.57 -8.55
C LEU A 116 8.24 1.37 -9.12
N CYS A 117 9.05 1.58 -10.16
CA CYS A 117 9.76 0.53 -10.89
C CYS A 117 11.24 0.39 -10.49
N GLY A 118 11.79 1.41 -9.81
CA GLY A 118 13.17 1.43 -9.32
C GLY A 118 14.22 1.88 -10.35
N MET A 119 15.43 2.19 -9.86
CA MET A 119 16.52 2.75 -10.69
C MET A 119 16.95 1.87 -11.88
N PRO A 120 17.08 0.53 -11.76
CA PRO A 120 17.52 -0.29 -12.89
C PRO A 120 16.61 -0.17 -14.12
N PHE A 121 15.31 0.10 -13.89
CA PHE A 121 14.36 0.32 -14.96
C PHE A 121 14.58 1.68 -15.65
N ILE A 122 14.80 2.74 -14.88
CA ILE A 122 15.02 4.10 -15.42
C ILE A 122 16.35 4.19 -16.16
N GLU A 123 17.40 3.55 -15.64
CA GLU A 123 18.71 3.46 -16.30
C GLU A 123 18.64 2.74 -17.66
N ALA A 124 17.63 1.89 -17.89
CA ALA A 124 17.44 1.21 -19.17
C ALA A 124 16.79 2.11 -20.24
N LEU A 125 16.23 3.27 -19.87
CA LEU A 125 15.62 4.20 -20.82
C LEU A 125 16.65 4.96 -21.67
N VAL A 126 17.90 5.04 -21.18
CA VAL A 126 19.00 5.80 -21.80
C VAL A 126 20.14 4.91 -22.31
N LYS A 127 19.97 3.59 -22.27
CA LYS A 127 20.90 2.62 -22.86
C LYS A 127 20.48 2.23 -24.27
#